data_AF-A0A972EVS6-F1
#
_entry.id   AF-A0A972EVS6-F1
#
_cell.length_a   1.000
_cell.length_b   1.000
_cell.length_c   1.000
_cell.angle_alpha   90.00
_cell.angle_beta   90.00
_cell.angle_gamma   90.00
#
_symmetry.space_group_name_H-M   'P 1'
#
loop_
_entity.id
_entity.type
_entity.pdbx_description
1 polymer ?
#
loop_
_entity_poly.entity_id
_entity_poly.type
_entity_poly.pdbx_seq_one_letter_code
_entity_poly.pdbx_strand_id
1 'polypeptide(L)'
;IMSDTQDVSQTKILISRLEHLDSGSRARLKRSAGKELAAAGDALGLFYSLLPYGVPQYQEETYFLIATLYPLAEGTTKGNFGDHLRTAQSAKNSKGLDRRVENLLDADLVQLHFRLRQAAKFLQSCRVRVNWLQLLEDVLQWEHPDRFIQQRWARSYFGQ
;
A
#
# COMPACT_ATOMS: atom_id res chain seq x y z
N ILE A 1 6.34 12.99 36.97
CA ILE A 1 5.30 13.32 35.96
C ILE A 1 6.00 13.97 34.80
N MET A 2 6.40 13.19 33.80
CA MET A 2 6.85 13.67 32.50
C MET A 2 6.38 12.62 31.49
N SER A 3 5.61 13.12 30.54
CA SER A 3 4.71 12.47 29.60
C SER A 3 5.31 11.32 28.79
N ASP A 4 4.63 10.17 28.87
CA ASP A 4 4.53 9.17 27.80
C ASP A 4 4.03 9.88 26.53
N THR A 5 4.94 10.41 25.72
CA THR A 5 4.62 10.77 24.34
C THR A 5 4.94 9.53 23.54
N GLN A 6 3.92 8.71 23.30
CA GLN A 6 4.02 7.59 22.36
C GLN A 6 4.65 8.11 21.06
N ASP A 7 5.83 7.61 20.70
CA ASP A 7 6.45 7.86 19.41
C ASP A 7 5.58 7.21 18.33
N VAL A 8 4.61 7.97 17.83
CA VAL A 8 3.70 7.49 16.79
C VAL A 8 4.49 7.45 15.49
N SER A 9 4.84 6.24 15.05
CA SER A 9 5.49 5.98 13.76
C SER A 9 4.85 6.81 12.63
N GLN A 10 5.69 7.39 11.76
CA GLN A 10 5.28 8.15 10.58
C GLN A 10 4.24 7.39 9.72
N THR A 11 4.38 6.06 9.61
CA THR A 11 3.42 5.21 8.88
C THR A 11 2.01 5.35 9.45
N LYS A 12 1.86 5.29 10.77
CA LYS A 12 0.58 5.45 11.48
C LYS A 12 0.00 6.86 11.30
N ILE A 13 0.86 7.89 11.34
CA ILE A 13 0.43 9.28 11.13
C ILE A 13 -0.18 9.45 9.73
N LEU A 14 0.47 8.92 8.68
CA LEU A 14 -0.06 9.00 7.32
C LEU A 14 -1.44 8.33 7.24
N ILE A 15 -1.56 7.08 7.71
CA ILE A 15 -2.82 6.32 7.63
C ILE A 15 -3.94 7.03 8.39
N SER A 16 -3.66 7.55 9.58
CA SER A 16 -4.63 8.32 10.37
C SER A 16 -5.11 9.57 9.62
N ARG A 17 -4.21 10.31 8.96
CA ARG A 17 -4.60 11.48 8.14
C ARG A 17 -5.44 11.08 6.93
N LEU A 18 -5.12 9.95 6.28
CA LEU A 18 -5.87 9.42 5.14
C LEU A 18 -7.30 8.98 5.51
N GLU A 19 -7.50 8.44 6.72
CA GLU A 19 -8.82 8.04 7.23
C GLU A 19 -9.78 9.23 7.29
N HIS A 20 -9.29 10.40 7.68
CA HIS A 20 -10.07 11.63 7.87
C HIS A 20 -10.24 12.47 6.60
N LEU A 21 -9.79 11.98 5.44
CA LEU A 21 -9.97 12.71 4.17
C LEU A 21 -11.42 12.76 3.73
N ASP A 22 -11.83 13.96 3.27
CA ASP A 22 -13.08 14.17 2.56
C ASP A 22 -13.10 13.47 1.19
N SER A 23 -14.29 13.36 0.61
CA SER A 23 -14.50 12.66 -0.67
C SER A 23 -13.78 13.32 -1.86
N GLY A 24 -13.63 14.65 -1.86
CA GLY A 24 -12.92 15.40 -2.90
C GLY A 24 -11.41 15.16 -2.84
N SER A 25 -10.84 15.19 -1.64
CA SER A 25 -9.42 14.87 -1.41
C SER A 25 -9.11 13.40 -1.77
N ARG A 26 -9.98 12.47 -1.37
CA ARG A 26 -9.89 11.05 -1.80
C ARG A 26 -9.93 10.90 -3.31
N ALA A 27 -10.84 11.60 -4.00
CA ALA A 27 -10.93 11.58 -5.45
C ALA A 27 -9.68 12.16 -6.12
N ARG A 28 -9.08 13.23 -5.54
CA ARG A 28 -7.84 13.82 -6.03
C ARG A 28 -6.67 12.85 -5.96
N LEU A 29 -6.44 12.21 -4.81
CA LEU A 29 -5.39 11.20 -4.66
C LEU A 29 -5.60 10.01 -5.60
N LYS A 30 -6.84 9.51 -5.70
CA LYS A 30 -7.19 8.40 -6.59
C LYS A 30 -6.85 8.67 -8.06
N ARG A 31 -7.01 9.91 -8.54
CA ARG A 31 -6.65 10.30 -9.91
C ARG A 31 -5.15 10.24 -10.18
N SER A 32 -4.33 10.32 -9.15
CA SER A 32 -2.87 10.18 -9.23
C SER A 32 -2.37 8.76 -8.97
N ALA A 33 -3.27 7.79 -8.71
CA ALA A 33 -2.88 6.38 -8.55
C ALA A 33 -2.14 5.89 -9.80
N GLY A 34 -0.90 5.41 -9.60
CA GLY A 34 -0.02 4.91 -10.67
C GLY A 34 0.78 5.97 -11.41
N LYS A 35 0.81 7.20 -10.91
CA LYS A 35 1.79 8.21 -11.30
C LYS A 35 2.95 8.16 -10.31
N GLU A 36 4.12 8.58 -10.77
CA GLU A 36 5.22 8.94 -9.88
C GLU A 36 4.93 10.27 -9.18
N LEU A 37 5.60 10.54 -8.06
CA LEU A 37 5.45 11.78 -7.29
C LEU A 37 5.77 13.01 -8.15
N ALA A 38 6.80 12.92 -9.00
CA ALA A 38 7.17 13.97 -9.94
C ALA A 38 6.04 14.33 -10.93
N ALA A 39 5.13 13.39 -11.20
CA ALA A 39 3.98 13.57 -12.09
C ALA A 39 2.65 13.79 -11.33
N ALA A 40 2.70 14.04 -10.01
CA ALA A 40 1.52 14.14 -9.16
C ALA A 40 0.57 15.30 -9.52
N GLY A 41 1.08 16.38 -10.12
CA GLY A 41 0.30 17.54 -10.54
C GLY A 41 -0.50 18.16 -9.40
N ASP A 42 -1.83 18.23 -9.55
CA ASP A 42 -2.75 18.81 -8.56
C ASP A 42 -2.79 18.06 -7.22
N ALA A 43 -2.30 16.82 -7.16
CA ALA A 43 -2.20 16.03 -5.93
C ALA A 43 -0.96 16.35 -5.09
N LEU A 44 0.04 17.06 -5.62
CA LEU A 44 1.32 17.27 -4.95
C LEU A 44 1.17 18.02 -3.62
N GLY A 45 0.47 19.15 -3.62
CA GLY A 45 0.24 19.94 -2.41
C GLY A 45 -0.60 19.20 -1.37
N LEU A 46 -1.60 18.43 -1.82
CA LEU A 46 -2.40 17.58 -0.93
C LEU A 46 -1.52 16.50 -0.28
N PHE A 47 -0.69 15.81 -1.06
CA PHE A 47 0.22 14.80 -0.55
C PHE A 47 1.16 15.35 0.53
N TYR A 48 1.85 16.47 0.27
CA TYR A 48 2.76 17.04 1.27
C TYR A 48 2.04 17.58 2.52
N SER A 49 0.77 17.97 2.43
CA SER A 49 -0.02 18.30 3.62
C SER A 49 -0.34 17.07 4.48
N LEU A 50 -0.37 15.89 3.87
CA LEU A 50 -0.61 14.60 4.53
C LEU A 50 0.69 13.92 4.98
N LEU A 51 1.82 14.20 4.34
CA LEU A 51 3.10 13.60 4.64
C LEU A 51 3.54 13.95 6.08
N PRO A 52 3.84 12.96 6.93
CA PRO A 52 4.39 13.20 8.26
C PRO A 52 5.73 13.94 8.19
N TYR A 53 6.02 14.74 9.20
CA TYR A 53 7.34 15.39 9.30
C TYR A 53 8.45 14.36 9.50
N GLY A 54 9.60 14.60 8.88
CA GLY A 54 10.80 13.76 9.02
C GLY A 54 10.81 12.49 8.17
N VAL A 55 9.83 12.28 7.28
CA VAL A 55 9.92 11.20 6.28
C VAL A 55 11.09 11.52 5.34
N PRO A 56 12.07 10.61 5.19
CA PRO A 56 13.18 10.84 4.26
C PRO A 56 12.71 10.90 2.81
N GLN A 57 13.33 11.76 2.01
CA GLN A 57 12.95 11.97 0.61
C GLN A 57 12.91 10.68 -0.22
N TYR A 58 13.83 9.75 0.02
CA TYR A 58 13.88 8.46 -0.68
C TYR A 58 12.68 7.55 -0.37
N GLN A 59 11.93 7.81 0.71
CA GLN A 59 10.71 7.07 1.07
C GLN A 59 9.43 7.76 0.57
N GLU A 60 9.50 9.04 0.20
CA GLU A 60 8.31 9.82 -0.19
C GLU A 60 7.54 9.17 -1.35
N GLU A 61 8.23 8.55 -2.29
CA GLU A 61 7.60 7.83 -3.41
C GLU A 61 6.73 6.67 -2.92
N THR A 62 7.17 5.95 -1.88
CA THR A 62 6.40 4.86 -1.26
C THR A 62 5.19 5.42 -0.50
N TYR A 63 5.38 6.50 0.26
CA TYR A 63 4.27 7.17 0.95
C TYR A 63 3.22 7.69 -0.06
N PHE A 64 3.68 8.26 -1.17
CA PHE A 64 2.82 8.73 -2.26
C PHE A 64 2.06 7.59 -2.93
N LEU A 65 2.73 6.47 -3.21
CA LEU A 65 2.09 5.26 -3.71
C LEU A 65 0.94 4.85 -2.79
N ILE A 66 1.19 4.68 -1.49
CA ILE A 66 0.14 4.26 -0.55
C ILE A 66 -0.98 5.30 -0.45
N ALA A 67 -0.66 6.59 -0.38
CA ALA A 67 -1.67 7.65 -0.32
C ALA A 67 -2.60 7.64 -1.55
N THR A 68 -2.08 7.35 -2.75
CA THR A 68 -2.89 7.31 -3.97
C THR A 68 -3.66 6.00 -4.16
N LEU A 69 -3.17 4.89 -3.59
CA LEU A 69 -3.87 3.60 -3.60
C LEU A 69 -4.95 3.50 -2.52
N TYR A 70 -4.78 4.17 -1.39
CA TYR A 70 -5.69 4.12 -0.24
C TYR A 70 -7.18 4.33 -0.61
N PRO A 71 -7.56 5.29 -1.47
CA PRO A 71 -8.96 5.47 -1.87
C PRO A 71 -9.54 4.37 -2.78
N LEU A 72 -8.74 3.37 -3.19
CA LEU A 72 -9.21 2.27 -4.05
C LEU A 72 -9.96 1.20 -3.26
N ALA A 73 -9.58 0.91 -2.01
CA ALA A 73 -10.23 -0.14 -1.23
C ALA A 73 -10.39 0.28 0.22
N GLU A 74 -11.42 -0.27 0.86
CA GLU A 74 -11.66 -0.06 2.29
C GLU A 74 -10.50 -0.62 3.13
N GLY A 75 -10.29 0.00 4.30
CA GLY A 75 -9.26 -0.40 5.25
C GLY A 75 -9.65 -1.58 6.14
N THR A 76 -8.66 -2.34 6.58
CA THR A 76 -8.74 -3.29 7.69
C THR A 76 -7.45 -3.21 8.53
N THR A 77 -7.45 -3.78 9.73
CA THR A 77 -6.28 -3.81 10.62
C THR A 77 -5.65 -5.21 10.73
N LYS A 78 -6.15 -6.18 9.96
CA LYS A 78 -5.72 -7.58 10.02
C LYS A 78 -5.14 -8.05 8.69
N GLY A 79 -4.15 -8.93 8.76
CA GLY A 79 -3.53 -9.57 7.61
C GLY A 79 -2.53 -8.68 6.87
N ASN A 80 -1.77 -9.30 5.97
CA ASN A 80 -0.90 -8.64 4.99
C ASN A 80 -1.48 -8.76 3.57
N PHE A 81 -0.79 -8.17 2.60
CA PHE A 81 -1.28 -8.13 1.21
C PHE A 81 -1.42 -9.52 0.57
N GLY A 82 -0.58 -10.48 0.97
CA GLY A 82 -0.71 -11.89 0.59
C GLY A 82 -2.03 -12.51 1.07
N ASP A 83 -2.43 -12.26 2.32
CA ASP A 83 -3.71 -12.74 2.87
C ASP A 83 -4.91 -12.15 2.09
N HIS A 84 -4.82 -10.88 1.72
CA HIS A 84 -5.86 -10.19 0.95
C HIS A 84 -5.99 -10.76 -0.46
N LEU A 85 -4.87 -11.01 -1.14
CA LEU A 85 -4.86 -11.65 -2.46
C LEU A 85 -5.41 -13.06 -2.40
N ARG A 86 -5.09 -13.83 -1.34
CA ARG A 86 -5.62 -15.18 -1.14
C ARG A 86 -7.13 -15.16 -0.95
N THR A 87 -7.63 -14.20 -0.16
CA THR A 87 -9.07 -13.98 0.04
C THR A 87 -9.80 -13.69 -1.27
N ALA A 88 -9.16 -12.99 -2.22
CA ALA A 88 -9.71 -12.69 -3.54
C ALA A 88 -9.56 -13.84 -4.57
N GLN A 89 -8.84 -14.91 -4.24
CA GLN A 89 -8.67 -16.05 -5.13
C GLN A 89 -9.98 -16.86 -5.21
N SER A 90 -10.28 -17.36 -6.40
CA SER A 90 -11.39 -18.28 -6.65
C SER A 90 -10.98 -19.32 -7.69
N ALA A 91 -11.75 -20.40 -7.81
CA ALA A 91 -11.50 -21.44 -8.83
C ALA A 91 -11.44 -20.88 -10.26
N LYS A 92 -12.12 -19.75 -10.54
CA LYS A 92 -12.15 -19.12 -11.87
C LYS A 92 -10.89 -18.32 -12.20
N ASN A 93 -10.15 -17.86 -11.20
CA ASN A 93 -9.04 -16.93 -11.39
C ASN A 93 -7.70 -17.43 -10.82
N SER A 94 -7.67 -18.58 -10.14
CA SER A 94 -6.52 -19.08 -9.38
C SER A 94 -5.22 -19.05 -10.17
N LYS A 95 -5.14 -19.78 -11.29
CA LYS A 95 -3.91 -19.85 -12.12
C LYS A 95 -3.39 -18.46 -12.54
N GLY A 96 -4.30 -17.57 -12.94
CA GLY A 96 -3.93 -16.22 -13.36
C GLY A 96 -3.56 -15.30 -12.19
N LEU A 97 -4.14 -15.53 -11.01
CA LEU A 97 -3.78 -14.80 -9.80
C LEU A 97 -2.45 -15.29 -9.24
N ASP A 98 -2.20 -16.60 -9.17
CA ASP A 98 -0.94 -17.21 -8.72
C ASP A 98 0.24 -16.61 -9.49
N ARG A 99 0.15 -16.61 -10.83
CA ARG A 99 1.16 -15.98 -11.71
C ARG A 99 1.36 -14.50 -11.42
N ARG A 100 0.29 -13.76 -11.11
CA ARG A 100 0.38 -12.32 -10.76
C ARG A 100 1.01 -12.12 -9.39
N VAL A 101 0.78 -13.01 -8.44
CA VAL A 101 1.43 -12.99 -7.13
C VAL A 101 2.91 -13.32 -7.25
N GLU A 102 3.30 -14.37 -7.97
CA GLU A 102 4.70 -14.68 -8.27
C GLU A 102 5.43 -13.46 -8.83
N ASN A 103 4.88 -12.86 -9.88
CA ASN A 103 5.48 -11.67 -10.50
C ASN A 103 5.49 -10.44 -9.57
N LEU A 104 4.58 -10.36 -8.61
CA LEU A 104 4.57 -9.30 -7.60
C LEU A 104 5.72 -9.51 -6.61
N LEU A 105 5.94 -10.75 -6.17
CA LEU A 105 7.00 -11.14 -5.23
C LEU A 105 8.40 -10.98 -5.84
N ASP A 106 8.53 -11.13 -7.16
CA ASP A 106 9.80 -10.98 -7.88
C ASP A 106 10.13 -9.53 -8.27
N ALA A 107 9.18 -8.61 -8.11
CA ALA A 107 9.33 -7.23 -8.55
C ALA A 107 10.39 -6.46 -7.74
N ASP A 108 11.16 -5.61 -8.42
CA ASP A 108 11.85 -4.47 -7.79
C ASP A 108 10.84 -3.37 -7.40
N LEU A 109 11.27 -2.35 -6.66
CA LEU A 109 10.41 -1.27 -6.19
C LEU A 109 9.67 -0.53 -7.32
N VAL A 110 10.33 -0.29 -8.45
CA VAL A 110 9.74 0.41 -9.61
C VAL A 110 8.61 -0.42 -10.21
N GLN A 111 8.87 -1.70 -10.45
CA GLN A 111 7.87 -2.66 -10.93
C GLN A 111 6.75 -2.86 -9.91
N LEU A 112 7.09 -2.87 -8.62
CA LEU A 112 6.15 -3.07 -7.52
C LEU A 112 5.09 -1.97 -7.50
N HIS A 113 5.46 -0.71 -7.73
CA HIS A 113 4.51 0.42 -7.77
C HIS A 113 3.40 0.18 -8.80
N PHE A 114 3.78 -0.23 -10.00
CA PHE A 114 2.83 -0.55 -11.06
C PHE A 114 1.95 -1.76 -10.71
N ARG A 115 2.57 -2.85 -10.24
CA ARG A 115 1.87 -4.12 -9.94
C ARG A 115 0.94 -4.00 -8.73
N LEU A 116 1.35 -3.28 -7.68
CA LEU A 116 0.51 -3.02 -6.50
C LEU A 116 -0.75 -2.27 -6.84
N ARG A 117 -0.69 -1.31 -7.77
CA ARG A 117 -1.90 -0.64 -8.26
C ARG A 117 -2.86 -1.61 -8.92
N GLN A 118 -2.36 -2.48 -9.79
CA GLN A 118 -3.18 -3.49 -10.46
C GLN A 118 -3.81 -4.44 -9.44
N ALA A 119 -3.03 -4.89 -8.45
CA ALA A 119 -3.50 -5.74 -7.37
C ALA A 119 -4.55 -5.04 -6.48
N ALA A 120 -4.33 -3.79 -6.07
CA ALA A 120 -5.28 -3.03 -5.26
C ALA A 120 -6.61 -2.80 -5.99
N LYS A 121 -6.58 -2.51 -7.30
CA LYS A 121 -7.80 -2.44 -8.14
C LYS A 121 -8.52 -3.78 -8.23
N PHE A 122 -7.76 -4.87 -8.33
CA PHE A 122 -8.34 -6.21 -8.32
C PHE A 122 -9.02 -6.52 -6.98
N LEU A 123 -8.35 -6.23 -5.84
CA LEU A 123 -8.93 -6.38 -4.50
C LEU A 123 -10.19 -5.52 -4.33
N GLN A 124 -10.19 -4.28 -4.82
CA GLN A 124 -11.38 -3.42 -4.88
C GLN A 124 -12.53 -4.10 -5.63
N SER A 125 -12.27 -4.66 -6.82
CA SER A 125 -13.30 -5.34 -7.62
C SER A 125 -13.89 -6.57 -6.92
N CYS A 126 -13.11 -7.22 -6.06
CA CYS A 126 -13.53 -8.33 -5.22
C CYS A 126 -14.11 -7.90 -3.86
N ARG A 127 -14.19 -6.60 -3.57
CA ARG A 127 -14.60 -6.03 -2.27
C ARG A 127 -13.77 -6.55 -1.09
N VAL A 128 -12.49 -6.84 -1.34
CA VAL A 128 -11.54 -7.23 -0.30
C VAL A 128 -10.91 -5.98 0.31
N ARG A 129 -10.96 -5.89 1.64
CA ARG A 129 -10.36 -4.80 2.43
C ARG A 129 -8.85 -4.98 2.53
N VAL A 130 -8.11 -3.88 2.64
CA VAL A 130 -6.64 -3.87 2.66
C VAL A 130 -6.12 -3.28 3.99
N ASN A 131 -5.14 -3.95 4.58
CA ASN A 131 -4.37 -3.41 5.69
C ASN A 131 -3.32 -2.43 5.18
N TRP A 132 -3.73 -1.18 5.01
CA TRP A 132 -2.89 -0.13 4.42
C TRP A 132 -1.67 0.22 5.25
N LEU A 133 -1.76 0.13 6.59
CA LEU A 133 -0.62 0.34 7.48
C LEU A 133 0.43 -0.75 7.26
N GLN A 134 0.00 -2.02 7.29
CA GLN A 134 0.91 -3.15 7.05
C GLN A 134 1.51 -3.09 5.64
N LEU A 135 0.71 -2.75 4.63
CA LEU A 135 1.20 -2.60 3.26
C LEU A 135 2.26 -1.50 3.15
N LEU A 136 2.07 -0.34 3.80
CA LEU A 136 3.08 0.72 3.80
C LEU A 136 4.39 0.24 4.43
N GLU A 137 4.31 -0.40 5.60
CA GLU A 137 5.49 -0.91 6.31
C GLU A 137 6.20 -2.03 5.52
N ASP A 138 5.45 -2.88 4.84
CA ASP A 138 5.97 -3.94 3.98
C ASP A 138 6.71 -3.36 2.76
N VAL A 139 6.14 -2.35 2.09
CA VAL A 139 6.77 -1.73 0.91
C VAL A 139 8.04 -0.97 1.28
N LEU A 140 8.07 -0.29 2.45
CA LEU A 140 9.27 0.38 2.95
C LEU A 140 10.43 -0.58 3.24
N GLN A 141 10.16 -1.87 3.38
CA GLN A 141 11.15 -2.93 3.62
C GLN A 141 11.32 -3.86 2.42
N TRP A 142 10.74 -3.52 1.27
CA TRP A 142 10.68 -4.42 0.11
C TRP A 142 12.05 -4.79 -0.44
N GLU A 143 12.96 -3.83 -0.52
CA GLU A 143 14.33 -4.01 -1.04
C GLU A 143 15.30 -4.58 0.00
N HIS A 144 14.83 -5.08 1.14
CA HIS A 144 15.71 -5.68 2.13
C HIS A 144 16.38 -6.95 1.55
N PRO A 145 17.71 -7.13 1.71
CA PRO A 145 18.44 -8.25 1.12
C PRO A 145 17.87 -9.65 1.46
N ASP A 146 17.39 -9.83 2.68
CA ASP A 146 16.80 -11.10 3.13
C ASP A 146 15.43 -11.42 2.51
N ARG A 147 14.82 -10.46 1.79
CA ARG A 147 13.50 -10.61 1.13
C ARG A 147 12.40 -11.13 2.06
N PHE A 148 12.43 -10.75 3.33
CA PHE A 148 11.54 -11.31 4.35
C PHE A 148 10.08 -10.91 4.14
N ILE A 149 9.83 -9.76 3.50
CA ILE A 149 8.48 -9.30 3.14
C ILE A 149 7.87 -10.20 2.07
N GLN A 150 8.62 -10.47 1.01
CA GLN A 150 8.22 -11.37 -0.07
C GLN A 150 7.94 -12.76 0.48
N GLN A 151 8.82 -13.29 1.33
CA GLN A 151 8.60 -14.57 2.00
C GLN A 151 7.32 -14.58 2.85
N ARG A 152 7.06 -13.51 3.60
CA ARG A 152 5.85 -13.38 4.43
C ARG A 152 4.58 -13.37 3.58
N TRP A 153 4.55 -12.58 2.51
CA TRP A 153 3.41 -12.54 1.58
C TRP A 153 3.21 -13.87 0.88
N ALA A 154 4.29 -14.54 0.48
CA ALA A 154 4.24 -15.87 -0.14
C ALA A 154 3.65 -16.91 0.81
N ARG A 155 4.08 -16.94 2.08
CA ARG A 155 3.51 -17.84 3.11
C ARG A 155 2.03 -17.59 3.33
N SER A 156 1.63 -16.33 3.44
CA SER A 156 0.22 -15.95 3.60
C SER A 156 -0.64 -16.37 2.41
N TYR A 157 -0.10 -16.26 1.18
CA TYR A 157 -0.85 -16.55 -0.03
C TYR A 157 -0.89 -18.04 -0.39
N PHE A 158 0.28 -18.70 -0.43
CA PHE A 158 0.46 -20.07 -0.91
C PHE A 158 0.48 -21.12 0.21
N GLY A 159 0.74 -20.73 1.45
CA GLY A 159 0.88 -21.66 2.58
C GLY A 159 -0.43 -22.11 3.23
N GLN A 160 -1.55 -21.98 2.52
CA GLN A 160 -2.91 -22.32 2.99
C GLN A 160 -3.36 -23.68 2.47
#